data_AF-A0A553KH37-F1
#
_entry.id   AF-A0A553KH37-F1
#
_cell.length_a   1.000
_cell.length_b   1.000
_cell.length_c   1.000
_cell.angle_alpha   90.00
_cell.angle_beta   90.00
_cell.angle_gamma   90.00
#
_symmetry.space_group_name_H-M   'P 1'
#
loop_
_entity.id
_entity.type
_entity.pdbx_description
1 polymer ?
#
loop_
_entity_poly.entity_id
_entity_poly.type
_entity_poly.pdbx_seq_one_letter_code
_entity_poly.pdbx_strand_id
1 'polypeptide(L)'
;MKERNILAGFKTEEAAVQAGDKLRQAGFDIVQIDRIGQFPGDGVENILNPITGEIPSLAKMTTAGDFPSGRDASILAAANPDASGMADRGDDNLEASILLTAVVPEERGDEATDIIRACGGMV
;
A
#
# COMPACT_ATOMS: atom_id res chain seq x y z
N MET A 1 16.07 -18.77 -17.38
CA MET A 1 15.13 -19.19 -16.31
C MET A 1 13.82 -18.48 -16.56
N LYS A 2 12.69 -19.15 -16.33
CA LYS A 2 11.36 -18.52 -16.39
C LYS A 2 11.04 -18.01 -14.99
N GLU A 3 10.56 -16.79 -14.90
CA GLU A 3 10.21 -16.11 -13.64
C GLU A 3 8.70 -15.89 -13.58
N ARG A 4 8.14 -15.93 -12.37
CA ARG A 4 6.77 -15.57 -12.06
C ARG A 4 6.77 -14.32 -11.17
N ASN A 5 6.01 -13.32 -11.58
CA ASN A 5 5.74 -12.14 -10.78
C ASN A 5 4.48 -12.39 -9.96
N ILE A 6 4.55 -12.18 -8.65
CA ILE A 6 3.44 -12.31 -7.72
C ILE A 6 3.14 -10.93 -7.15
N LEU A 7 1.86 -10.53 -7.23
CA LEU A 7 1.33 -9.31 -6.63
C LEU A 7 0.29 -9.74 -5.60
N ALA A 8 0.52 -9.42 -4.33
CA ALA A 8 -0.34 -9.86 -3.25
C ALA A 8 -0.84 -8.70 -2.39
N GLY A 9 -2.15 -8.62 -2.18
CA GLY A 9 -2.77 -7.62 -1.32
C GLY A 9 -2.86 -8.06 0.14
N PHE A 10 -2.56 -7.14 1.07
CA PHE A 10 -2.69 -7.31 2.51
C PHE A 10 -3.45 -6.15 3.17
N LYS A 11 -4.25 -6.47 4.19
CA LYS A 11 -5.00 -5.48 4.99
C LYS A 11 -4.14 -4.71 5.97
N THR A 12 -3.07 -5.34 6.47
CA THR A 12 -2.18 -4.77 7.48
C THR A 12 -0.73 -4.93 7.06
N GLU A 13 0.10 -3.97 7.48
CA GLU A 13 1.51 -3.95 7.16
C GLU A 13 2.25 -5.09 7.86
N GLU A 14 1.86 -5.43 9.09
CA GLU A 14 2.46 -6.51 9.86
C GLU A 14 2.32 -7.87 9.17
N ALA A 15 1.16 -8.12 8.53
CA ALA A 15 0.91 -9.35 7.79
C ALA A 15 1.78 -9.44 6.52
N ALA A 16 1.91 -8.32 5.80
CA ALA A 16 2.79 -8.23 4.62
C ALA A 16 4.27 -8.41 5.00
N VAL A 17 4.73 -7.77 6.08
CA VAL A 17 6.10 -7.91 6.59
C VAL A 17 6.37 -9.36 7.00
N GLN A 18 5.45 -10.00 7.71
CA GLN A 18 5.57 -11.40 8.10
C GLN A 18 5.69 -12.32 6.86
N ALA A 19 4.88 -12.08 5.82
CA ALA A 19 4.97 -12.83 4.58
C ALA A 19 6.32 -12.60 3.87
N GLY A 20 6.76 -11.35 3.79
CA GLY A 20 8.05 -10.99 3.19
C GLY A 20 9.24 -11.62 3.91
N ASP A 21 9.23 -11.66 5.24
CA ASP A 21 10.28 -12.31 6.02
C ASP A 21 10.32 -13.82 5.81
N LYS A 22 9.16 -14.48 5.74
CA LYS A 22 9.08 -15.92 5.41
C LYS A 22 9.57 -16.21 3.98
N LEU A 23 9.23 -15.36 3.02
CA LEU A 23 9.73 -15.49 1.65
C LEU A 23 11.26 -15.34 1.58
N ARG A 24 11.84 -14.35 2.29
CA ARG A 24 13.29 -14.19 2.39
C ARG A 24 13.96 -15.37 3.07
N GLN A 25 13.37 -15.91 4.14
CA GLN A 25 13.88 -17.11 4.82
C GLN A 25 13.83 -18.37 3.92
N ALA A 26 12.86 -18.44 3.01
CA ALA A 26 12.78 -19.48 1.99
C ALA A 26 13.75 -19.25 0.81
N GLY A 27 14.51 -18.15 0.80
CA GLY A 27 15.51 -17.84 -0.22
C GLY A 27 14.95 -17.10 -1.45
N PHE A 28 13.85 -16.37 -1.31
CA PHE A 28 13.38 -15.41 -2.31
C PHE A 28 13.92 -14.02 -1.97
N ASP A 29 14.83 -13.49 -2.79
CA ASP A 29 15.52 -12.22 -2.50
C ASP A 29 14.76 -10.99 -3.02
N ILE A 30 13.99 -11.15 -4.10
CA ILE A 30 13.28 -10.04 -4.76
C ILE A 30 11.87 -9.95 -4.15
N VAL A 31 11.76 -9.25 -3.01
CA VAL A 31 10.50 -8.98 -2.31
C VAL A 31 10.42 -7.52 -1.90
N GLN A 32 9.39 -6.83 -2.37
CA GLN A 32 9.07 -5.43 -2.06
C GLN A 32 7.69 -5.33 -1.42
N ILE A 33 7.53 -4.40 -0.48
CA ILE A 33 6.25 -4.10 0.16
C ILE A 33 6.00 -2.61 -0.03
N ASP A 34 4.85 -2.28 -0.62
CA ASP A 34 4.45 -0.92 -0.94
C ASP A 34 3.06 -0.64 -0.37
N ARG A 35 2.80 0.63 -0.07
CA ARG A 35 1.45 1.09 0.25
C ARG A 35 0.79 1.59 -1.03
N ILE A 36 -0.41 1.11 -1.31
CA ILE A 36 -1.20 1.52 -2.48
C ILE A 36 -2.47 2.23 -2.02
N GLY A 37 -2.89 3.22 -2.80
CA GLY A 37 -4.07 4.00 -2.51
C GLY A 37 -4.57 4.77 -3.73
N GLN A 38 -5.77 5.33 -3.60
CA GLN A 38 -6.39 6.13 -4.67
C GLN A 38 -5.58 7.38 -5.00
N PHE A 39 -4.97 7.99 -3.98
CA PHE A 39 -4.18 9.20 -4.13
C PHE A 39 -2.68 8.88 -4.14
N PRO A 40 -1.90 9.57 -4.99
CA PRO A 40 -0.44 9.44 -5.00
C PRO A 40 0.16 9.87 -3.65
N GLY A 41 1.32 9.32 -3.28
CA GLY A 41 2.08 9.71 -2.09
C GLY A 41 2.21 8.58 -1.07
N ASP A 42 3.29 8.63 -0.29
CA ASP A 42 3.68 7.53 0.61
C ASP A 42 2.97 7.58 1.97
N GLY A 43 2.22 8.65 2.25
CA GLY A 43 1.74 8.91 3.62
C GLY A 43 2.17 10.26 4.17
N VAL A 44 1.59 10.61 5.31
CA VAL A 44 2.21 11.52 6.28
C VAL A 44 2.64 10.65 7.45
N GLU A 45 3.84 10.07 7.37
CA GLU A 45 4.42 9.24 8.44
C GLU A 45 4.96 10.08 9.60
N ASN A 46 5.19 11.37 9.35
CA ASN A 46 5.76 12.30 10.31
C ASN A 46 4.69 13.18 10.95
N ILE A 47 4.79 13.39 12.28
CA ILE A 47 3.92 14.32 13.00
C ILE A 47 4.22 15.75 12.52
N LEU A 48 3.31 16.31 11.73
CA LEU A 48 3.35 17.71 11.31
C LEU A 48 2.64 18.57 12.36
N ASN A 49 3.24 19.68 12.78
CA ASN A 49 2.53 20.68 13.59
C ASN A 49 1.55 21.45 12.70
N PRO A 50 0.22 21.36 12.91
CA PRO A 50 -0.75 22.06 12.06
C PRO A 50 -0.69 23.59 12.16
N ILE A 51 -0.13 24.11 13.25
CA ILE A 51 -0.08 25.55 13.55
C ILE A 51 1.16 26.20 12.91
N THR A 52 2.29 25.50 12.90
CA THR A 52 3.60 26.06 12.50
C THR A 52 4.21 25.38 11.28
N GLY A 53 3.64 24.26 10.82
CA GLY A 53 4.12 23.54 9.65
C GLY A 53 3.59 24.14 8.36
N GLU A 54 4.38 24.07 7.30
CA GLU A 54 3.90 24.33 5.95
C GLU A 54 3.16 23.09 5.44
N ILE A 55 1.84 23.09 5.56
CA ILE A 55 1.01 22.02 5.00
C ILE A 55 0.55 22.43 3.60
N PRO A 56 0.96 21.69 2.56
CA PRO A 56 0.69 22.08 1.18
C PRO A 56 -0.80 21.98 0.81
N SER A 57 -1.57 21.11 1.47
CA SER A 57 -3.01 20.96 1.24
C SER A 57 -3.73 20.19 2.35
N LEU A 58 -5.05 20.35 2.44
CA LEU A 58 -5.90 19.53 3.32
C LEU A 58 -5.88 18.05 2.90
N ALA A 59 -5.81 17.76 1.60
CA ALA A 59 -5.71 16.39 1.09
C ALA A 59 -4.43 15.68 1.56
N LYS A 60 -3.29 16.40 1.66
CA LYS A 60 -2.05 15.83 2.23
C LYS A 60 -2.28 15.32 3.66
N MET A 61 -3.01 16.06 4.48
CA MET A 61 -3.28 15.65 5.87
C MET A 61 -4.28 14.50 5.98
N THR A 62 -5.35 14.55 5.20
CA THR A 62 -6.54 13.71 5.40
C THR A 62 -6.51 12.43 4.58
N THR A 63 -5.86 12.47 3.41
CA THR A 63 -5.77 11.34 2.48
C THR A 63 -4.33 10.96 2.15
N ALA A 64 -3.33 11.52 2.88
CA ALA A 64 -1.91 11.31 2.63
C ALA A 64 -1.42 11.72 1.21
N GLY A 65 -2.24 12.45 0.45
CA GLY A 65 -2.01 12.68 -0.97
C GLY A 65 -0.87 13.68 -1.25
N ASP A 66 0.03 13.31 -2.15
CA ASP A 66 1.08 14.18 -2.71
C ASP A 66 0.77 14.53 -4.16
N PHE A 67 0.54 15.82 -4.44
CA PHE A 67 -0.01 16.27 -5.71
C PHE A 67 1.03 17.06 -6.51
N PRO A 68 1.95 16.39 -7.24
CA PRO A 68 3.01 17.05 -8.00
C PRO A 68 2.46 17.88 -9.17
N SER A 69 1.24 17.61 -9.61
CA SER A 69 0.53 18.38 -10.65
C SER A 69 0.07 19.76 -10.17
N GLY A 70 0.16 20.07 -8.87
CA GLY A 70 -0.11 21.39 -8.31
C GLY A 70 -1.34 21.46 -7.40
N ARG A 71 -1.59 22.67 -6.87
CA ARG A 71 -2.58 22.94 -5.82
C ARG A 71 -4.02 22.64 -6.20
N ASP A 72 -4.39 22.80 -7.47
CA ASP A 72 -5.78 22.58 -7.89
C ASP A 72 -6.19 21.11 -7.75
N ALA A 73 -5.27 20.18 -8.04
CA ALA A 73 -5.49 18.75 -7.86
C ALA A 73 -5.67 18.39 -6.37
N SER A 74 -4.93 19.04 -5.48
CA SER A 74 -5.03 18.79 -4.04
C SER A 74 -6.33 19.35 -3.44
N ILE A 75 -6.85 20.46 -3.96
CA ILE A 75 -8.17 20.99 -3.59
C ILE A 75 -9.27 20.02 -4.02
N LEU A 76 -9.21 19.49 -5.24
CA LEU A 76 -10.20 18.54 -5.73
C LEU A 76 -10.18 17.24 -4.91
N ALA A 77 -9.00 16.73 -4.57
CA ALA A 77 -8.85 15.56 -3.72
C ALA A 77 -9.42 15.78 -2.30
N ALA A 78 -9.27 16.99 -1.75
CA ALA A 78 -9.81 17.35 -0.44
C ALA A 78 -11.35 17.38 -0.39
N ALA A 79 -12.03 17.44 -1.54
CA ALA A 79 -13.48 17.33 -1.63
C ALA A 79 -13.97 15.87 -1.61
N ASN A 80 -13.08 14.88 -1.64
CA ASN A 80 -13.44 13.47 -1.54
C ASN A 80 -14.07 13.18 -0.15
N PRO A 81 -15.19 12.44 -0.06
CA PRO A 81 -15.79 12.04 1.21
C PRO A 81 -14.81 11.39 2.21
N ASP A 82 -13.82 10.64 1.72
CA ASP A 82 -12.76 10.04 2.53
C ASP A 82 -12.00 11.08 3.37
N ALA A 83 -11.81 12.30 2.83
CA ALA A 83 -11.13 13.38 3.53
C ALA A 83 -11.91 13.91 4.76
N SER A 84 -13.22 13.65 4.83
CA SER A 84 -14.08 14.05 5.95
C SER A 84 -14.24 12.98 7.02
N GLY A 85 -13.79 11.74 6.76
CA GLY A 85 -14.03 10.59 7.64
C GLY A 85 -15.49 10.11 7.67
N MET A 86 -16.37 10.67 6.83
CA MET A 86 -17.76 10.25 6.69
C MET A 86 -17.97 9.18 5.60
N ALA A 87 -16.89 8.75 4.95
CA ALA A 87 -16.96 7.70 3.96
C ALA A 87 -17.13 6.33 4.65
N ASP A 88 -18.15 5.60 4.22
CA ASP A 88 -18.40 4.20 4.64
C ASP A 88 -17.54 3.20 3.85
N ARG A 89 -16.73 3.68 2.89
CA ARG A 89 -15.94 2.92 1.90
C ARG A 89 -16.70 1.88 1.07
N GLY A 90 -18.01 1.70 1.28
CA GLY A 90 -18.88 0.83 0.49
C GLY A 90 -18.46 -0.64 0.52
N ASP A 91 -19.00 -1.44 -0.41
CA ASP A 91 -18.61 -2.84 -0.66
C ASP A 91 -17.29 -2.94 -1.46
N ASP A 92 -16.52 -1.86 -1.53
CA ASP A 92 -15.25 -1.83 -2.24
C ASP A 92 -14.26 -2.65 -1.41
N ASN A 93 -14.06 -3.89 -1.84
CA ASN A 93 -13.17 -4.90 -1.28
C ASN A 93 -11.67 -4.53 -1.42
N LEU A 94 -11.36 -3.24 -1.63
CA LEU A 94 -10.03 -2.65 -1.46
C LEU A 94 -9.70 -2.53 0.03
N GLU A 95 -9.87 -3.62 0.77
CA GLU A 95 -9.40 -3.73 2.15
C GLU A 95 -7.86 -3.79 2.20
N ALA A 96 -7.22 -4.14 1.08
CA ALA A 96 -5.78 -4.24 0.97
C ALA A 96 -5.15 -2.92 0.52
N SER A 97 -4.63 -2.16 1.49
CA SER A 97 -3.82 -0.96 1.25
C SER A 97 -2.32 -1.26 1.12
N ILE A 98 -1.91 -2.51 1.33
CA ILE A 98 -0.52 -2.95 1.27
C ILE A 98 -0.37 -3.96 0.13
N LEU A 99 0.60 -3.74 -0.75
CA LEU A 99 0.94 -4.59 -1.88
C LEU A 99 2.32 -5.21 -1.64
N LEU A 100 2.38 -6.54 -1.63
CA LEU A 100 3.64 -7.28 -1.68
C LEU A 100 3.91 -7.71 -3.12
N THR A 101 5.07 -7.33 -3.63
CA THR A 101 5.57 -7.73 -4.95
C THR A 101 6.72 -8.69 -4.79
N ALA A 102 6.64 -9.87 -5.40
CA ALA A 102 7.72 -10.84 -5.40
C ALA A 102 8.04 -11.35 -6.81
N VAL A 103 9.32 -11.50 -7.13
CA VAL A 103 9.78 -12.14 -8.37
C VAL A 103 10.45 -13.46 -8.00
N VAL A 104 9.87 -14.57 -8.45
CA VAL A 104 10.28 -15.91 -8.05
C VAL A 104 10.53 -16.82 -9.26
N PRO A 105 11.39 -17.84 -9.15
CA PRO A 105 11.50 -18.86 -10.19
C PRO A 105 10.14 -19.55 -10.43
N GLU A 106 9.77 -19.78 -11.69
CA GLU A 106 8.48 -20.40 -12.06
C GLU A 106 8.25 -21.74 -11.32
N GLU A 107 9.32 -22.53 -11.15
CA GLU A 107 9.30 -23.84 -10.48
C GLU A 107 8.96 -23.79 -8.98
N ARG A 108 9.12 -22.62 -8.35
CA ARG A 108 8.82 -22.36 -6.93
C ARG A 108 7.68 -21.35 -6.75
N GLY A 109 6.96 -21.03 -7.82
CA GLY A 109 5.87 -20.04 -7.79
C GLY A 109 4.73 -20.42 -6.85
N ASP A 110 4.39 -21.70 -6.77
CA ASP A 110 3.30 -22.18 -5.92
C ASP A 110 3.71 -22.18 -4.43
N GLU A 111 4.97 -22.52 -4.12
CA GLU A 111 5.55 -22.40 -2.77
C GLU A 111 5.44 -20.97 -2.23
N ALA A 112 5.84 -19.98 -3.03
CA ALA A 112 5.74 -18.57 -2.66
C ALA A 112 4.28 -18.12 -2.46
N THR A 113 3.37 -18.60 -3.32
CA THR A 113 1.93 -18.31 -3.24
C THR A 113 1.33 -18.86 -1.93
N ASP A 114 1.71 -20.08 -1.54
CA ASP A 114 1.22 -20.72 -0.32
C ASP A 114 1.72 -19.99 0.94
N ILE A 115 2.98 -19.54 0.95
CA ILE A 115 3.53 -18.72 2.04
C ILE A 115 2.72 -17.44 2.22
N ILE A 116 2.43 -16.74 1.11
CA ILE A 116 1.67 -15.49 1.12
C ILE A 116 0.24 -15.71 1.64
N ARG A 117 -0.45 -16.74 1.13
CA ARG A 117 -1.81 -17.10 1.56
C ARG A 117 -1.86 -17.51 3.03
N ALA A 118 -0.85 -18.23 3.53
CA ALA A 118 -0.75 -18.61 4.94
C ALA A 118 -0.59 -17.40 5.88
N CYS A 119 -0.10 -16.27 5.37
CA CYS A 119 -0.05 -14.99 6.07
C CYS A 119 -1.29 -14.10 5.83
N GLY A 120 -2.31 -14.61 5.14
CA GLY A 120 -3.55 -13.87 4.86
C GLY A 120 -3.48 -12.94 3.64
N GLY A 121 -2.45 -13.06 2.81
CA GLY A 121 -2.33 -12.32 1.56
C GLY A 121 -3.23 -12.89 0.45
N MET A 122 -3.83 -12.00 -0.32
CA MET A 122 -4.61 -12.34 -1.52
C MET A 122 -3.74 -12.19 -2.76
N VAL A 123 -3.45 -13.30 -3.43
CA VAL A 123 -2.64 -13.40 -4.66
C VAL A 123 -3.53 -13.45 -5.88
#